data_AF-A0A135L3J8-F1
#
_entry.id   AF-A0A135L3J8-F1
#
_cell.length_a   1.000
_cell.length_b   1.000
_cell.length_c   1.000
_cell.angle_alpha   90.00
_cell.angle_beta   90.00
_cell.angle_gamma   90.00
#
_symmetry.space_group_name_H-M   'P 1'
#
loop_
_entity.id
_entity.type
_entity.pdbx_description
1 polymer ?
#
loop_
_entity_poly.entity_id
_entity_poly.type
_entity_poly.pdbx_seq_one_letter_code
_entity_poly.pdbx_strand_id
1 'polypeptide(L)'
;MSRISNERIREEILKTEKLIQQTLNQSSKYFAPPSGDYDLRVVKIAHELKLHTVLWTVDTVDWKKPSPETIINRIVPKVQNGYLILMHPTKSTAEALPTLIREIKKKGLIISPVKETLSSKRVLSVESSPKF
;
A
#
# COMPACT_ATOMS: atom_id res chain seq x y z
N MET A 1 -5.28 15.78 0.82
CA MET A 1 -6.53 16.17 0.13
C MET A 1 -7.61 16.76 1.05
N SER A 2 -7.43 16.84 2.36
CA SER A 2 -8.48 17.40 3.25
C SER A 2 -8.72 18.91 3.05
N ARG A 3 -7.76 19.62 2.43
CA ARG A 3 -7.78 21.09 2.29
C ARG A 3 -8.38 21.62 0.99
N ILE A 4 -8.87 20.75 0.11
CA ILE A 4 -9.45 21.13 -1.18
C ILE A 4 -10.98 20.93 -1.18
N SER A 5 -11.67 21.53 -2.16
CA SER A 5 -13.13 21.42 -2.29
C SER A 5 -13.57 20.03 -2.71
N ASN A 6 -14.86 19.71 -2.50
CA ASN A 6 -15.42 18.42 -2.88
C ASN A 6 -15.36 18.20 -4.40
N GLU A 7 -15.58 19.26 -5.17
CA GLU A 7 -15.50 19.27 -6.63
C GLU A 7 -14.08 18.92 -7.07
N ARG A 8 -13.07 19.53 -6.43
CA ARG A 8 -11.67 19.25 -6.74
C ARG A 8 -11.26 17.83 -6.36
N ILE A 9 -11.74 17.31 -5.23
CA ILE A 9 -11.50 15.91 -4.85
C ILE A 9 -12.04 14.96 -5.93
N ARG A 10 -13.28 15.18 -6.40
CA ARG A 10 -13.88 14.36 -7.47
C ARG A 10 -13.11 14.48 -8.77
N GLU A 11 -12.75 15.69 -9.17
CA GLU A 11 -12.01 15.97 -10.39
C GLU A 11 -10.67 15.22 -10.42
N GLU A 12 -9.87 15.33 -9.35
CA GLU A 12 -8.56 14.66 -9.26
C GLU A 12 -8.71 13.14 -9.39
N ILE A 13 -9.62 12.54 -8.63
CA ILE A 13 -9.83 11.08 -8.65
C ILE A 13 -10.29 10.62 -10.05
N LEU A 14 -11.29 11.29 -10.64
CA LEU A 14 -11.84 10.91 -11.95
C LEU A 14 -10.83 11.11 -13.09
N LYS A 15 -10.02 12.17 -13.03
CA LYS A 15 -8.98 12.43 -14.03
C LYS A 15 -7.91 11.34 -14.00
N THR A 16 -7.49 10.92 -12.81
CA THR A 16 -6.56 9.79 -12.66
C THR A 16 -7.18 8.49 -13.15
N GLU A 17 -8.42 8.18 -12.78
CA GLU A 17 -9.10 6.96 -13.21
C GLU A 17 -9.24 6.88 -14.73
N LYS A 18 -9.60 8.00 -15.38
CA LYS A 18 -9.64 8.08 -16.85
C LYS A 18 -8.28 7.78 -17.47
N LEU A 19 -7.20 8.32 -16.91
CA LEU A 19 -5.85 8.06 -17.42
C LEU A 19 -5.46 6.58 -17.26
N ILE A 20 -5.71 5.99 -16.09
CA ILE A 20 -5.46 4.56 -15.85
C ILE A 20 -6.22 3.70 -16.86
N GLN A 21 -7.51 3.98 -17.09
CA GLN A 21 -8.32 3.24 -18.06
C GLN A 21 -7.80 3.40 -19.49
N GLN A 22 -7.45 4.62 -19.91
CA GLN A 22 -6.97 4.88 -21.27
C GLN A 22 -5.59 4.27 -21.54
N THR A 23 -4.71 4.24 -20.55
CA THR A 23 -3.33 3.75 -20.72
C THR A 23 -3.20 2.25 -20.48
N LEU A 24 -3.93 1.70 -19.51
CA LEU A 24 -3.77 0.31 -19.05
C LEU A 24 -4.98 -0.58 -19.37
N ASN A 25 -6.08 -0.01 -19.87
CA ASN A 25 -7.36 -0.70 -20.05
C ASN A 25 -7.85 -1.41 -18.77
N GLN A 26 -7.60 -0.79 -17.62
CA GLN A 26 -7.95 -1.29 -16.29
C GLN A 26 -8.58 -0.18 -15.47
N SER A 27 -9.40 -0.56 -14.49
CA SER A 27 -9.99 0.38 -13.53
C SER A 27 -9.45 0.14 -12.13
N SER A 28 -9.24 1.21 -11.36
CA SER A 28 -8.80 1.06 -9.97
C SER A 28 -9.96 0.62 -9.05
N LYS A 29 -9.62 -0.14 -8.01
CA LYS A 29 -10.55 -0.45 -6.90
C LYS A 29 -10.17 0.26 -5.61
N TYR A 30 -9.00 0.89 -5.59
CA TYR A 30 -8.40 1.44 -4.39
C TYR A 30 -7.96 2.88 -4.63
N PHE A 31 -8.07 3.68 -3.59
CA PHE A 31 -7.62 5.06 -3.57
C PHE A 31 -6.73 5.27 -2.35
N ALA A 32 -5.49 5.69 -2.57
CA ALA A 32 -4.58 6.08 -1.50
C ALA A 32 -4.49 7.62 -1.49
N PRO A 33 -4.99 8.31 -0.45
CA PRO A 33 -4.93 9.76 -0.41
C PRO A 33 -3.46 10.21 -0.32
N PRO A 34 -3.04 11.19 -1.15
CA PRO A 34 -1.70 11.76 -1.08
C PRO A 34 -1.31 12.15 0.34
N SER A 35 -0.12 11.72 0.76
CA SER A 35 0.45 11.95 2.09
C SER A 35 -0.39 11.40 3.26
N GLY A 36 -1.38 10.55 3.00
CA GLY A 36 -2.33 10.12 4.03
C GLY A 36 -3.25 11.24 4.51
N ASP A 37 -3.33 12.36 3.78
CA ASP A 37 -4.15 13.52 4.17
C ASP A 37 -5.58 13.37 3.63
N TYR A 38 -6.50 13.02 4.51
CA TYR A 38 -7.93 12.83 4.19
C TYR A 38 -8.82 13.32 5.34
N ASP A 39 -10.09 13.55 5.01
CA ASP A 39 -11.17 13.71 5.97
C ASP A 39 -12.38 12.86 5.55
N LEU A 40 -13.49 12.97 6.27
CA LEU A 40 -14.72 12.23 5.94
C LEU A 40 -15.26 12.54 4.53
N ARG A 41 -15.02 13.75 4.01
CA ARG A 41 -15.49 14.12 2.66
C ARG A 41 -14.70 13.35 1.62
N VAL A 42 -13.37 13.28 1.76
CA VAL A 42 -12.50 12.51 0.86
C VAL A 42 -12.92 11.03 0.81
N VAL A 43 -13.15 10.41 1.97
CA VAL A 43 -13.55 8.99 2.04
C VAL A 43 -14.92 8.75 1.42
N LYS A 44 -15.91 9.61 1.71
CA LYS A 44 -17.26 9.51 1.13
C LYS A 44 -17.23 9.64 -0.39
N ILE A 45 -16.50 10.62 -0.90
CA ILE A 45 -16.36 10.84 -2.35
C ILE A 45 -15.69 9.63 -3.02
N ALA A 46 -14.59 9.12 -2.46
CA ALA A 46 -13.95 7.91 -2.99
C ALA A 46 -14.93 6.72 -3.03
N HIS A 47 -15.73 6.55 -1.97
CA HIS A 47 -16.74 5.50 -1.90
C HIS A 47 -17.88 5.66 -2.93
N GLU A 48 -18.38 6.88 -3.14
CA GLU A 48 -19.37 7.19 -4.20
C GLU A 48 -18.84 6.80 -5.59
N LEU A 49 -17.53 7.01 -5.80
CA LEU A 49 -16.79 6.63 -7.00
C LEU A 49 -16.39 5.14 -7.03
N LYS A 50 -16.93 4.32 -6.12
CA LYS A 50 -16.69 2.86 -6.02
C LYS A 50 -15.24 2.46 -5.70
N LEU A 51 -14.48 3.37 -5.09
CA LEU A 51 -13.11 3.13 -4.63
C LEU A 51 -13.09 2.88 -3.12
N HIS A 52 -12.21 1.99 -2.67
CA HIS A 52 -11.89 1.81 -1.27
C HIS A 52 -10.70 2.69 -0.89
N THR A 53 -10.86 3.56 0.12
CA THR A 53 -9.73 4.33 0.66
C THR A 53 -8.79 3.42 1.45
N VAL A 54 -7.51 3.36 1.06
CA VAL A 54 -6.50 2.49 1.67
C VAL A 54 -5.33 3.32 2.17
N LEU A 55 -4.92 3.05 3.41
CA LEU A 55 -3.71 3.59 4.04
C LEU A 55 -2.69 2.48 4.28
N TRP A 56 -1.77 2.70 5.21
CA TRP A 56 -0.74 1.76 5.60
C TRP A 56 -0.73 1.57 7.12
N THR A 57 -0.17 0.45 7.56
CA THR A 57 0.08 0.15 8.97
C THR A 57 1.50 0.51 9.37
N VAL A 58 2.45 0.39 8.43
CA VAL A 58 3.86 0.75 8.65
C VAL A 58 4.40 1.56 7.47
N ASP A 59 5.23 2.55 7.77
CA ASP A 59 5.87 3.41 6.79
C ASP A 59 7.37 3.15 6.74
N THR A 60 7.90 2.95 5.53
CA THR A 60 9.34 2.87 5.28
C THR A 60 10.05 4.19 5.45
N VAL A 61 9.35 5.32 5.31
CA VAL A 61 9.91 6.69 5.32
C VAL A 61 11.06 6.82 4.29
N ASP A 62 10.95 6.08 3.20
CA ASP A 62 11.98 5.94 2.16
C ASP A 62 12.18 7.23 1.36
N TRP A 63 11.18 8.11 1.33
CA TRP A 63 11.27 9.46 0.77
C TRP A 63 12.35 10.34 1.43
N LYS A 64 12.80 10.01 2.65
CA LYS A 64 13.96 10.63 3.30
C LYS A 64 15.32 10.09 2.84
N LYS A 65 15.33 9.14 1.89
CA LYS A 65 16.52 8.46 1.36
C LYS A 65 17.40 7.82 2.46
N PRO A 66 16.85 7.08 3.43
CA PRO A 66 17.65 6.38 4.43
C PRO A 66 18.48 5.25 3.78
N SER A 67 19.42 4.65 4.53
CA SER A 67 20.10 3.45 4.05
C SER A 67 19.12 2.26 3.92
N PRO A 68 19.40 1.28 3.05
CA PRO A 68 18.60 0.06 2.95
C PRO A 68 18.42 -0.66 4.30
N GLU A 69 19.49 -0.74 5.10
CA GLU A 69 19.49 -1.35 6.44
C GLU A 69 18.54 -0.63 7.38
N THR A 70 18.44 0.69 7.28
CA THR A 70 17.50 1.49 8.08
C THR A 70 16.06 1.12 7.75
N ILE A 71 15.73 0.87 6.48
CA ILE A 71 14.39 0.39 6.07
C ILE A 71 14.14 -1.00 6.64
N ILE A 72 15.09 -1.92 6.48
CA ILE A 72 14.97 -3.31 6.94
C ILE A 72 14.75 -3.35 8.46
N ASN A 73 15.59 -2.66 9.23
CA ASN A 73 15.52 -2.61 10.70
C ASN A 73 14.25 -1.91 11.20
N ARG A 74 13.68 -1.00 10.40
CA ARG A 74 12.40 -0.33 10.73
C ARG A 74 11.20 -1.26 10.52
N ILE A 75 11.23 -2.07 9.47
CA ILE A 75 10.05 -2.81 8.99
C ILE A 75 10.01 -4.24 9.54
N VAL A 76 11.10 -5.00 9.43
CA VAL A 76 11.14 -6.43 9.78
C VAL A 76 10.66 -6.71 11.22
N PRO A 77 11.03 -5.92 12.24
CA PRO A 77 10.53 -6.15 13.59
C PRO A 77 9.02 -5.91 13.74
N LYS A 78 8.42 -5.02 12.95
CA LYS A 78 7.03 -4.55 13.11
C LYS A 78 6.01 -5.34 12.32
N VAL A 79 6.40 -5.90 11.18
CA VAL A 79 5.47 -6.60 10.28
C VAL A 79 4.82 -7.81 10.94
N GLN A 80 3.50 -7.91 10.75
CA GLN A 80 2.64 -8.99 11.19
C GLN A 80 1.48 -9.19 10.20
N ASN A 81 0.63 -10.19 10.44
CA ASN A 81 -0.50 -10.52 9.56
C ASN A 81 -1.40 -9.30 9.31
N GLY A 82 -1.77 -9.09 8.04
CA GLY A 82 -2.65 -8.00 7.61
C GLY A 82 -2.00 -6.62 7.51
N TYR A 83 -0.69 -6.50 7.74
CA TYR A 83 0.00 -5.22 7.61
C TYR A 83 0.12 -4.76 6.17
N LEU A 84 -0.16 -3.47 5.95
CA LEU A 84 0.11 -2.78 4.70
C LEU A 84 1.36 -1.90 4.86
N ILE A 85 2.33 -2.07 3.97
CA ILE A 85 3.63 -1.37 4.02
C ILE A 85 3.63 -0.23 2.99
N LEU A 86 3.81 1.03 3.43
CA LEU A 86 4.00 2.16 2.52
C LEU A 86 5.44 2.25 2.03
N MET A 87 5.60 2.33 0.71
CA MET A 87 6.87 2.53 0.01
C MET A 87 6.69 3.46 -1.19
N HIS A 88 7.78 4.04 -1.67
CA HIS A 88 7.86 4.79 -2.92
C HIS A 88 8.94 4.18 -3.83
N PRO A 89 8.96 4.45 -5.14
CA PRO A 89 10.00 3.99 -6.06
C PRO A 89 11.30 4.79 -5.87
N THR A 90 11.94 4.64 -4.71
CA THR A 90 13.21 5.26 -4.35
C THR A 90 14.37 4.28 -4.48
N LYS A 91 15.61 4.80 -4.62
CA LYS A 91 16.83 3.97 -4.60
C LYS A 91 16.93 3.16 -3.30
N SER A 92 16.65 3.78 -2.15
CA SER A 92 16.64 3.13 -0.84
C SER A 92 15.68 1.94 -0.80
N THR A 93 14.45 2.09 -1.31
CA THR A 93 13.49 0.98 -1.40
C THR A 93 13.97 -0.10 -2.35
N ALA A 94 14.47 0.26 -3.53
CA ALA A 94 14.94 -0.70 -4.53
C ALA A 94 16.07 -1.60 -3.97
N GLU A 95 17.01 -1.01 -3.24
CA GLU A 95 18.14 -1.72 -2.62
C GLU A 95 17.72 -2.56 -1.39
N ALA A 96 16.74 -2.09 -0.61
CA ALA A 96 16.25 -2.81 0.57
C ALA A 96 15.34 -4.01 0.23
N LEU A 97 14.59 -3.91 -0.88
CA LEU A 97 13.49 -4.80 -1.21
C LEU A 97 13.86 -6.31 -1.23
N PRO A 98 14.99 -6.74 -1.83
CA PRO A 98 15.36 -8.16 -1.86
C PRO A 98 15.54 -8.76 -0.45
N THR A 99 16.20 -8.03 0.44
CA THR A 99 16.39 -8.45 1.83
C THR A 99 15.08 -8.39 2.60
N LEU A 100 14.29 -7.34 2.41
CA LEU A 100 13.01 -7.19 3.08
C LEU A 100 12.05 -8.35 2.76
N ILE A 101 11.94 -8.73 1.48
CA ILE A 101 11.12 -9.88 1.05
C ILE A 101 11.58 -11.17 1.75
N ARG A 102 12.89 -11.43 1.76
CA ARG A 102 13.46 -12.62 2.39
C ARG A 102 13.17 -12.68 3.89
N GLU A 103 13.37 -11.57 4.61
CA GLU A 103 13.14 -11.52 6.05
C GLU A 103 11.65 -11.61 6.41
N ILE A 104 10.75 -11.02 5.61
CA ILE A 104 9.30 -11.18 5.78
C ILE A 104 8.89 -12.65 5.61
N LYS A 105 9.39 -13.33 4.57
CA LYS A 105 9.11 -14.75 4.34
C LYS A 105 9.64 -15.66 5.45
N LYS A 106 10.82 -15.37 6.01
CA LYS A 106 11.37 -16.11 7.16
C LYS A 106 10.46 -16.03 8.40
N LYS A 107 9.66 -14.97 8.53
CA LYS A 107 8.63 -14.85 9.58
C LYS A 107 7.35 -15.64 9.29
N GLY A 108 7.31 -16.43 8.22
CA GLY A 108 6.14 -17.19 7.78
C GLY A 108 5.02 -16.32 7.19
N LEU A 109 5.32 -15.07 6.81
CA LEU A 109 4.34 -14.15 6.25
C LEU A 109 4.28 -14.25 4.72
N ILE A 110 3.07 -14.25 4.18
CA ILE A 110 2.83 -14.18 2.74
C ILE A 110 2.76 -12.71 2.32
N ILE A 111 3.55 -12.35 1.30
CA ILE A 111 3.50 -11.02 0.69
C ILE A 111 2.48 -11.07 -0.44
N SER A 112 1.42 -10.28 -0.31
CA SER A 112 0.30 -10.27 -1.24
C SER A 112 -0.09 -8.83 -1.60
N PRO A 113 -0.72 -8.61 -2.78
CA PRO A 113 -1.33 -7.33 -3.10
C PRO A 113 -2.42 -6.93 -2.08
N VAL A 114 -2.78 -5.64 -2.06
CA VAL A 114 -3.85 -5.09 -1.20
C VAL A 114 -5.16 -5.88 -1.34
N LYS A 115 -5.51 -6.28 -2.57
CA LYS A 115 -6.72 -7.05 -2.88
C LYS A 115 -6.82 -8.36 -2.10
N GLU A 116 -5.73 -9.08 -1.99
CA GLU A 116 -5.68 -10.36 -1.27
C GLU A 116 -5.60 -10.12 0.23
N THR A 117 -4.81 -9.13 0.66
CA THR A 117 -4.65 -8.79 2.09
C THR A 117 -5.97 -8.34 2.73
N LEU A 118 -6.81 -7.61 2.01
CA LEU A 118 -8.13 -7.15 2.47
C LEU A 118 -9.26 -8.14 2.19
N SER A 119 -8.97 -9.29 1.57
CA SER A 119 -9.98 -10.29 1.27
C SER A 119 -10.50 -10.94 2.54
N SER A 120 -11.81 -11.15 2.64
CA SER A 120 -12.42 -11.95 3.71
C SER A 120 -12.20 -13.46 3.54
N LYS A 121 -11.65 -13.90 2.40
CA LYS A 121 -11.31 -15.31 2.18
C LYS A 121 -10.22 -15.74 3.15
N ARG A 122 -10.47 -16.83 3.88
CA ARG A 122 -9.51 -17.39 4.83
C ARG A 122 -8.30 -17.96 4.07
N VAL A 123 -7.11 -17.54 4.47
CA VAL A 123 -5.86 -18.16 3.99
C VAL A 123 -5.66 -19.44 4.81
N LEU A 124 -5.77 -20.59 4.15
CA LEU A 124 -5.72 -21.92 4.80
C LEU A 124 -4.29 -22.42 5.03
N SER A 125 -3.30 -21.80 4.39
CA SER A 125 -1.89 -22.17 4.47
C SER A 125 -1.05 -20.95 4.86
N VAL A 126 -0.50 -20.95 6.06
CA VAL A 126 0.76 -20.24 6.31
C VAL A 126 1.81 -21.03 5.52
N GLU A 127 2.71 -20.39 4.76
CA GLU A 127 3.84 -21.10 4.14
C GLU A 127 4.52 -21.91 5.25
N SER A 128 4.37 -23.24 5.19
CA SER A 128 5.03 -24.13 6.14
C SER A 128 6.52 -23.85 6.01
N SER A 129 7.16 -23.41 7.11
CA SER A 129 8.59 -23.18 7.17
C SER A 129 9.33 -24.35 6.52
N PRO A 130 10.46 -24.12 5.82
CA PRO A 130 11.24 -25.22 5.26
C PRO A 130 11.50 -26.23 6.37
N LYS A 131 11.06 -27.47 6.17
CA LYS A 131 11.50 -28.57 7.00
C LYS A 131 12.99 -28.73 6.72
N PHE A 132 13.83 -28.28 7.64
CA PHE A 132 15.23 -28.71 7.69
C PHE A 132 15.28 -30.19 8.07
#